data_AF-A0A853FJK8-F1
#
_entry.id   AF-A0A853FJK8-F1
#
_cell.length_a   1.000
_cell.length_b   1.000
_cell.length_c   1.000
_cell.angle_alpha   90.00
_cell.angle_beta   90.00
_cell.angle_gamma   90.00
#
_symmetry.space_group_name_H-M   'P 1'
#
loop_
_entity.id
_entity.type
_entity.pdbx_description
1 polymer ?
#
loop_
_entity_poly.entity_id
_entity_poly.type
_entity_poly.pdbx_seq_one_letter_code
_entity_poly.pdbx_strand_id
1 'polypeptide(L)' 'MFYRLGRLFVIKTKFEAFLVIYGLACGATERGVHYLGTFPGYGGWMLFAACPIAVFMAGAKILDSFDVPE' A
#
# COMPACT_ATOMS: atom_id res chain seq x y z
N MET A 1 20.06 -7.42 -19.37
CA MET A 1 18.58 -7.34 -19.47
C MET A 1 17.90 -6.99 -18.13
N PHE A 2 18.30 -7.59 -17.01
CA PHE A 2 17.71 -7.37 -15.67
C PHE A 2 17.71 -5.92 -15.16
N TYR A 3 18.65 -5.09 -15.61
CA TYR A 3 18.72 -3.67 -15.24
C TYR A 3 17.49 -2.84 -15.70
N ARG A 4 16.84 -3.27 -16.78
CA ARG A 4 15.60 -2.61 -17.27
C ARG A 4 14.39 -2.93 -16.41
N LEU A 5 14.34 -4.13 -15.81
CA LEU A 5 13.27 -4.54 -14.89
C LEU A 5 13.37 -3.77 -13.56
N GLY A 6 14.59 -3.53 -13.07
CA GLY A 6 14.80 -2.76 -11.83
C GLY A 6 14.27 -1.33 -11.89
N ARG A 7 14.25 -0.70 -13.07
CA ARG A 7 13.72 0.66 -13.25
C ARG A 7 12.21 0.77 -13.02
N LEU A 8 11.47 -0.32 -13.10
CA LEU A 8 10.02 -0.33 -12.87
C LEU A 8 9.67 -0.22 -11.38
N PHE A 9 10.63 -0.53 -10.49
CA PHE A 9 10.50 -0.42 -9.04
C PHE A 9 11.11 0.87 -8.48
N VAL A 10 11.54 1.79 -9.35
CA VAL A 10 12.10 3.08 -8.94
C VAL A 10 11.01 4.13 -9.07
N ILE A 11 10.57 4.67 -7.95
CA ILE A 11 9.60 5.76 -7.88
C ILE A 11 10.38 7.07 -8.04
N LYS A 12 10.08 7.85 -9.08
CA LYS A 12 10.80 9.11 -9.36
C LYS A 12 9.99 10.35 -9.00
N THR A 13 8.67 10.28 -9.11
CA THR A 13 7.79 11.43 -8.93
C THR A 13 6.81 11.23 -7.79
N LYS A 14 6.36 12.32 -7.17
CA LYS A 14 5.27 12.27 -6.17
C LYS A 14 4.00 11.63 -6.76
N PHE A 15 3.73 11.81 -8.06
CA PHE A 15 2.61 11.17 -8.75
C PHE A 15 2.74 9.64 -8.82
N GLU A 16 3.92 9.11 -9.18
CA GLU A 16 4.18 7.66 -9.16
C GLU A 16 4.04 7.08 -7.74
N ALA A 17 4.48 7.83 -6.72
CA ALA A 17 4.29 7.42 -5.32
C ALA A 17 2.81 7.27 -4.98
N PHE A 18 1.96 8.24 -5.35
CA PHE A 18 0.51 8.14 -5.15
C PHE A 18 -0.10 6.98 -5.93
N LEU A 19 0.38 6.70 -7.15
CA LEU A 19 -0.10 5.58 -7.97
C LEU A 19 0.23 4.22 -7.33
N VAL A 20 1.42 4.08 -6.74
CA VAL A 20 1.82 2.89 -5.98
C VAL A 20 0.99 2.74 -4.70
N ILE A 21 0.83 3.81 -3.92
CA ILE A 21 0.01 3.80 -2.69
C ILE A 21 -1.45 3.44 -3.02
N TYR A 22 -1.99 3.96 -4.11
CA TYR A 22 -3.33 3.62 -4.58
C TYR A 22 -3.45 2.13 -4.94
N GLY A 23 -2.49 1.58 -5.67
CA GLY A 23 -2.46 0.13 -5.98
C GLY A 23 -2.39 -0.73 -4.72
N LEU A 24 -1.57 -0.35 -3.75
CA LEU A 24 -1.47 -1.02 -2.45
C LEU A 24 -2.80 -0.95 -1.68
N ALA A 25 -3.48 0.21 -1.70
CA ALA A 25 -4.77 0.41 -1.04
C ALA A 25 -5.88 -0.45 -1.67
N CYS A 26 -5.96 -0.52 -3.00
CA CYS A 26 -6.90 -1.40 -3.70
C CYS A 26 -6.68 -2.87 -3.32
N GLY A 27 -5.44 -3.36 -3.38
CA GLY A 27 -5.13 -4.74 -3.03
C GLY A 27 -5.40 -5.06 -1.55
N ALA A 28 -5.11 -4.13 -0.64
CA ALA A 28 -5.39 -4.27 0.79
C ALA A 28 -6.90 -4.32 1.08
N THR A 29 -7.70 -3.53 0.35
CA THR A 29 -9.16 -3.50 0.50
C THR A 29 -9.78 -4.81 0.02
N GLU A 30 -9.36 -5.31 -1.13
CA GLU A 30 -9.87 -6.58 -1.67
C GLU A 30 -9.51 -7.78 -0.78
N ARG A 31 -8.28 -7.80 -0.24
CA ARG A 31 -7.86 -8.76 0.79
C ARG A 31 -8.67 -8.60 2.08
N GLY A 32 -8.93 -7.37 2.50
CA GLY A 32 -9.79 -7.06 3.63
C GLY A 32 -11.19 -7.68 3.48
N VAL A 33 -11.84 -7.45 2.34
CA VAL A 33 -13.18 -8.00 2.04
C VAL A 33 -13.16 -9.52 2.07
N HIS A 34 -12.08 -10.14 1.57
CA HIS A 34 -11.90 -11.58 1.67
C HIS A 34 -11.81 -12.07 3.15
N TYR A 35 -11.19 -11.30 4.05
CA TYR A 35 -11.14 -11.64 5.48
C TYR A 35 -12.51 -11.56 6.16
N LEU A 36 -13.37 -10.61 5.75
CA LEU A 36 -14.75 -10.50 6.22
C LEU A 36 -15.59 -11.72 5.81
N GLY A 37 -15.38 -12.24 4.60
CA GLY A 37 -16.08 -13.45 4.13
C GLY A 37 -15.57 -14.75 4.75
N THR A 38 -14.26 -14.84 5.03
CA THR A 38 -13.62 -16.06 5.55
C THR A 38 -13.77 -16.20 7.08
N PHE A 39 -13.77 -15.08 7.81
CA PHE A 39 -13.83 -15.05 9.27
C PHE A 39 -15.04 -14.24 9.73
N PRO A 40 -16.23 -14.88 9.83
CA PRO A 40 -17.43 -14.20 10.31
C PRO A 40 -17.26 -13.79 11.78
N GLY A 41 -17.44 -12.50 12.07
CA GLY A 41 -17.37 -11.92 13.41
C GLY A 41 -16.41 -10.74 13.54
N TYR A 42 -16.10 -10.36 14.78
CA TYR A 42 -15.22 -9.22 15.09
C TYR A 42 -13.77 -9.39 14.58
N GLY A 43 -13.29 -10.63 14.44
CA GLY A 43 -11.95 -10.91 13.93
C GLY A 43 -11.76 -10.49 12.48
N GLY A 44 -12.76 -10.71 11.61
CA GLY A 44 -12.71 -10.29 10.21
C GLY A 44 -12.65 -8.76 10.05
N TRP A 45 -13.38 -8.02 10.89
CA TRP A 45 -13.34 -6.55 10.92
C TRP A 45 -12.02 -5.99 11.44
N MET A 46 -11.42 -6.63 12.46
CA MET A 46 -10.10 -6.23 12.96
C MET A 46 -9.01 -6.44 11.89
N LEU A 47 -9.04 -7.58 11.19
CA LEU A 47 -8.11 -7.86 10.09
C LEU A 47 -8.37 -6.94 8.88
N PHE A 48 -9.63 -6.65 8.59
CA PHE A 48 -10.01 -5.66 7.58
C PHE A 48 -9.43 -4.29 7.90
N ALA A 49 -9.50 -3.83 9.15
CA ALA A 49 -8.97 -2.53 9.56
C ALA A 49 -7.43 -2.50 9.60
N ALA A 50 -6.78 -3.61 9.95
CA ALA A 50 -5.32 -3.71 9.98
C ALA A 50 -4.68 -3.53 8.59
N CYS A 51 -5.32 -4.05 7.53
CA CYS A 51 -4.84 -3.92 6.15
C CYS A 51 -4.62 -2.46 5.68
N PRO A 52 -5.62 -1.56 5.71
CA PRO A 52 -5.45 -0.16 5.32
C PRO A 52 -4.54 0.60 6.30
N ILE A 53 -4.52 0.28 7.60
CA ILE A 53 -3.58 0.88 8.57
C ILE A 53 -2.12 0.62 8.15
N ALA A 54 -1.81 -0.61 7.70
CA ALA A 54 -0.49 -0.93 7.17
C ALA A 54 -0.16 -0.11 5.91
N VAL A 55 -1.13 0.09 5.01
CA VAL A 55 -0.95 0.92 3.81
C VAL A 55 -0.73 2.39 4.15
N PHE A 56 -1.40 2.93 5.17
CA PHE A 56 -1.16 4.30 5.62
C PHE A 56 0.26 4.50 6.16
N MET A 57 0.78 3.57 6.96
CA MET A 57 2.17 3.62 7.44
C MET A 57 3.18 3.52 6.29
N ALA A 58 2.94 2.60 5.34
CA ALA A 58 3.80 2.45 4.16
C ALA A 58 3.74 3.70 3.25
N GLY A 59 2.55 4.23 3.01
CA GLY A 59 2.35 5.43 2.19
C GLY A 59 2.98 6.67 2.80
N ALA A 60 2.88 6.85 4.12
CA ALA A 60 3.58 7.92 4.83
C ALA A 60 5.09 7.82 4.64
N LYS A 61 5.68 6.63 4.79
CA LYS A 61 7.12 6.42 4.57
C LYS A 61 7.57 6.67 3.13
N ILE A 62 6.77 6.25 2.16
CA ILE A 62 7.04 6.51 0.74
C ILE A 62 7.03 8.03 0.50
N LEU A 63 6.03 8.74 1.01
CA LEU A 63 5.90 10.18 0.81
C LEU A 63 6.98 11.00 1.53
N ASP A 64 7.34 10.60 2.75
CA ASP A 64 8.41 11.19 3.57
C ASP A 64 9.77 11.12 2.85
N SER A 65 10.01 10.06 2.07
CA SER A 65 11.21 9.92 1.23
C SER A 65 11.31 10.98 0.12
N PHE A 66 10.22 11.67 -0.22
CA PHE A 66 10.18 12.76 -1.19
C PHE A 66 10.10 14.15 -0.57
N ASP A 67 9.81 14.27 0.74
CA ASP A 67 9.62 15.55 1.44
C ASP A 67 10.80 15.93 2.35
N VAL A 68 11.96 15.27 2.20
CA VAL A 68 13.20 15.72 2.85
C VAL A 68 13.48 17.17 2.42
N PRO A 69 13.38 18.16 3.33
CA PRO A 69 13.86 19.51 3.05
C PRO A 69 15.38 19.44 2.94
N GLU A 70 15.94 20.11 1.94
CA GLU A 70 17.40 20.34 1.84
C GLU A 70 17.96 21.02 3.09
#